data_AF-A0A353RRI7-F1
#
_entry.id   AF-A0A353RRI7-F1
#
_cell.length_a   1.000
_cell.length_b   1.000
_cell.length_c   1.000
_cell.angle_alpha   90.00
_cell.angle_beta   90.00
_cell.angle_gamma   90.00
#
_symmetry.space_group_name_H-M   'P 1'
#
loop_
_entity.id
_entity.type
_entity.pdbx_description
1 polymer ?
#
loop_
_entity_poly.entity_id
_entity_poly.type
_entity_poly.pdbx_seq_one_letter_code
_entity_poly.pdbx_strand_id
1 'polypeptide(L)'
;MNKPKKRFWLYAAIGLVFGVIDWFYLNWLAHISWGSLGESIIVVPIILLMNFGIWLVPLIPVVNYEAKNTQKILNPMLAGMLTWSCAIFSYYAYYAVLLSLGKLPHLEHLNIFGTKDEAFWAEYWRMFNTIITGQFLEWIFIALIGGAVIGALAFWVEHKKSRSQSKG
;
A
#
# COMPACT_ATOMS: atom_id res chain seq x y z
N MET A 1 21.00 -14.67 -13.43
CA MET A 1 19.80 -13.80 -13.35
C MET A 1 20.22 -12.33 -13.45
N ASN A 2 19.78 -11.60 -14.48
CA ASN A 2 20.23 -10.23 -14.79
C ASN A 2 20.00 -9.27 -13.61
N LYS A 3 21.03 -8.47 -13.23
CA LYS A 3 20.99 -7.47 -12.14
C LYS A 3 19.69 -6.64 -12.06
N PRO A 4 19.12 -6.08 -13.15
CA PRO A 4 17.86 -5.33 -13.07
C PRO A 4 16.66 -6.17 -12.63
N LYS A 5 16.58 -7.46 -13.03
CA LYS A 5 15.49 -8.34 -12.62
C LYS A 5 15.49 -8.58 -11.11
N LYS A 6 16.68 -8.71 -10.49
CA LYS A 6 16.81 -8.87 -9.03
C LYS A 6 16.27 -7.67 -8.25
N ARG A 7 16.46 -6.45 -8.76
CA ARG A 7 16.00 -5.23 -8.08
C ARG A 7 14.48 -5.12 -8.07
N PHE A 8 13.82 -5.40 -9.20
CA PHE A 8 12.36 -5.38 -9.27
C PHE A 8 11.72 -6.44 -8.36
N TRP A 9 12.34 -7.61 -8.22
CA TRP A 9 11.92 -8.60 -7.21
C TRP A 9 12.04 -8.08 -5.78
N LEU A 10 13.10 -7.35 -5.47
CA LEU A 10 13.26 -6.71 -4.16
C LEU A 10 12.18 -5.63 -3.94
N TYR A 11 11.88 -4.81 -4.94
CA TYR A 11 10.82 -3.79 -4.85
C TYR A 11 9.44 -4.41 -4.62
N ALA A 12 9.13 -5.51 -5.34
CA ALA A 12 7.93 -6.28 -5.10
C ALA A 12 7.89 -6.85 -3.66
N ALA A 13 9.00 -7.42 -3.18
CA ALA A 13 9.09 -7.95 -1.83
C ALA A 13 8.91 -6.86 -0.75
N ILE A 14 9.51 -5.68 -0.93
CA ILE A 14 9.31 -4.52 -0.05
C ILE A 14 7.82 -4.16 0.01
N GLY A 15 7.16 -4.07 -1.15
CA GLY A 15 5.72 -3.81 -1.22
C GLY A 15 4.91 -4.87 -0.49
N LEU A 16 5.16 -6.15 -0.75
CA LEU A 16 4.44 -7.26 -0.11
C LEU A 16 4.57 -7.27 1.42
N VAL A 17 5.79 -7.06 1.93
CA VAL A 17 6.03 -6.99 3.39
C VAL A 17 5.35 -5.76 3.97
N PHE A 18 5.46 -4.61 3.31
CA PHE A 18 4.83 -3.37 3.76
C PHE A 18 3.31 -3.49 3.84
N GLY A 19 2.63 -4.06 2.83
CA GLY A 19 1.16 -4.15 2.86
C GLY A 19 0.62 -4.98 4.01
N VAL A 20 1.32 -6.05 4.40
CA VAL A 20 0.96 -6.83 5.61
C VAL A 20 1.16 -5.98 6.87
N ILE A 21 2.29 -5.26 6.97
CA ILE A 21 2.61 -4.41 8.12
C ILE A 21 1.62 -3.22 8.23
N ASP A 22 1.22 -2.64 7.09
CA ASP A 22 0.31 -1.51 7.04
C ASP A 22 -1.04 -1.85 7.67
N TRP A 23 -1.53 -3.08 7.52
CA TRP A 23 -2.73 -3.53 8.24
C TRP A 23 -2.61 -3.37 9.75
N PHE A 24 -1.48 -3.77 10.35
CA PHE A 24 -1.24 -3.58 11.78
C PHE A 24 -1.14 -2.12 12.17
N TYR A 25 -0.51 -1.31 11.31
CA TYR A 25 -0.41 0.13 11.51
C TYR A 25 -1.79 0.80 11.49
N LEU A 26 -2.65 0.48 10.53
CA LEU A 26 -4.01 1.01 10.45
C LEU A 26 -4.90 0.53 11.58
N ASN A 27 -4.77 -0.75 11.96
CA ASN A 27 -5.46 -1.28 13.13
C ASN A 27 -5.03 -0.54 14.40
N TRP A 28 -3.73 -0.29 14.58
CA TRP A 28 -3.23 0.52 15.70
C TRP A 28 -3.75 1.96 15.64
N LEU A 29 -3.72 2.60 14.47
CA LEU A 29 -4.20 3.97 14.26
C LEU A 29 -5.69 4.12 14.57
N ALA A 30 -6.49 3.09 14.30
CA ALA A 30 -7.92 3.06 14.61
C ALA A 30 -8.22 2.90 16.11
N HIS A 31 -7.32 2.30 16.88
CA HIS A 31 -7.52 2.00 18.30
C HIS A 31 -6.70 2.88 19.25
N ILE A 32 -5.86 3.78 18.73
CA ILE A 32 -5.09 4.69 19.56
C ILE A 32 -6.01 5.69 20.28
N SER A 33 -5.76 5.92 21.57
CA SER A 33 -6.45 6.98 22.30
C SER A 33 -5.88 8.33 21.88
N TRP A 34 -6.69 9.12 21.17
CA TRP A 34 -6.33 10.48 20.76
C TRP A 34 -6.42 11.50 21.90
N GLY A 35 -6.86 11.11 23.10
CA GLY A 35 -7.06 12.02 24.23
C GLY A 35 -7.89 13.25 23.82
N SER A 36 -7.47 14.43 24.28
CA SER A 36 -8.13 15.71 23.93
C SER A 36 -8.03 16.08 22.45
N LEU A 37 -7.08 15.51 21.69
CA LEU A 37 -7.01 15.70 20.24
C LEU A 37 -8.19 15.01 19.54
N GLY A 38 -8.75 13.94 20.11
CA GLY A 38 -9.89 13.22 19.54
C GLY A 38 -11.16 14.06 19.40
N GLU A 39 -11.30 15.09 20.23
CA GLU A 39 -12.43 16.04 20.19
C GLU A 39 -12.18 17.20 19.21
N SER A 40 -10.98 17.31 18.66
CA SER A 40 -10.60 18.41 17.77
C SER A 40 -10.88 18.10 16.31
N ILE A 41 -11.36 19.11 15.57
CA ILE A 41 -11.58 19.00 14.12
C ILE A 41 -10.31 18.67 13.31
N ILE A 42 -9.13 18.95 13.87
CA ILE A 42 -7.84 18.68 13.20
C ILE A 42 -7.45 17.20 13.21
N VAL A 43 -8.07 16.37 14.05
CA VAL A 43 -7.71 14.95 14.19
C VAL A 43 -7.91 14.19 12.88
N VAL A 44 -8.99 14.51 12.15
CA VAL A 44 -9.32 13.83 10.88
C VAL A 44 -8.25 14.11 9.80
N PRO A 45 -7.87 15.37 9.51
CA PRO A 45 -6.74 15.66 8.63
C PRO A 45 -5.43 14.97 9.03
N ILE A 46 -5.13 14.89 10.34
CA ILE A 46 -3.93 14.23 10.84
C ILE A 46 -3.97 12.73 10.54
N ILE A 47 -5.10 12.06 10.80
CA ILE A 47 -5.29 10.63 10.49
C ILE A 47 -5.13 10.38 9.00
N LEU A 48 -5.73 11.22 8.16
CA LEU A 48 -5.58 11.11 6.70
C LEU A 48 -4.12 11.29 6.28
N LEU A 49 -3.42 12.28 6.81
CA LEU A 49 -2.01 12.51 6.50
C LEU A 49 -1.13 11.34 6.97
N MET A 50 -1.40 10.77 8.13
CA MET A 50 -0.70 9.60 8.65
C MET A 50 -0.99 8.35 7.82
N ASN A 51 -2.23 8.19 7.35
CA ASN A 51 -2.65 7.08 6.49
C ASN A 51 -2.04 7.19 5.10
N PHE A 52 -2.06 8.35 4.43
CA PHE A 52 -1.43 8.49 3.12
C PHE A 52 0.10 8.58 3.21
N GLY A 53 0.62 9.20 4.27
CA GLY A 53 2.05 9.44 4.46
C GLY A 53 2.85 8.16 4.67
N ILE A 54 2.29 7.16 5.37
CA ILE A 54 3.00 5.90 5.63
C ILE A 54 3.31 5.14 4.34
N TRP A 55 2.46 5.26 3.31
CA TRP A 55 2.67 4.62 2.00
C TRP A 55 3.86 5.18 1.24
N LEU A 56 4.29 6.39 1.57
CA LEU A 56 5.49 7.00 0.98
C LEU A 56 6.79 6.42 1.56
N VAL A 57 6.75 5.82 2.76
CA VAL A 57 7.91 5.25 3.45
C VAL A 57 8.61 4.15 2.63
N PRO A 58 7.92 3.11 2.13
CA PRO A 58 8.56 2.12 1.26
C PRO A 58 8.81 2.66 -0.16
N LEU A 59 7.97 3.58 -0.62
CA LEU A 59 7.95 4.02 -2.01
C LEU A 59 9.10 4.96 -2.34
N ILE A 60 9.34 5.98 -1.52
CA ILE A 60 10.37 7.02 -1.73
C ILE A 60 11.77 6.41 -1.87
N PRO A 61 12.24 5.50 -0.99
CA PRO A 61 13.54 4.87 -1.13
C PRO A 61 13.67 4.09 -2.45
N VAL A 62 12.64 3.34 -2.84
CA VAL A 62 12.64 2.55 -4.08
C VAL A 62 12.75 3.44 -5.31
N VAL A 63 11.88 4.46 -5.42
CA VAL A 63 11.89 5.32 -6.62
C VAL A 63 13.15 6.17 -6.70
N ASN A 64 13.67 6.66 -5.57
CA ASN A 64 14.91 7.45 -5.54
C ASN A 64 16.11 6.58 -5.90
N TYR A 65 16.16 5.35 -5.38
CA TYR A 65 17.21 4.42 -5.76
C TYR A 65 17.17 4.13 -7.25
N GLU A 66 16.01 3.80 -7.83
CA GLU A 66 15.94 3.49 -9.26
C GLU A 66 16.23 4.74 -10.12
N ALA A 67 15.74 5.92 -9.72
CA ALA A 67 16.00 7.19 -10.40
C ALA A 67 17.49 7.53 -10.51
N LYS A 68 18.29 7.22 -9.48
CA LYS A 68 19.75 7.41 -9.49
C LYS A 68 20.50 6.42 -10.38
N ASN A 69 19.92 5.25 -10.61
CA ASN A 69 20.59 4.11 -11.26
C ASN A 69 20.13 3.86 -12.71
N THR A 70 19.38 4.80 -13.30
CA THR A 70 18.83 4.67 -14.64
C THR A 70 18.84 6.00 -15.38
N GLN A 71 18.82 5.91 -16.72
CA GLN A 71 18.72 7.05 -17.62
C GLN A 71 17.29 7.25 -18.14
N LYS A 72 16.38 6.31 -17.85
CA LYS A 72 15.01 6.30 -18.38
C LYS A 72 14.01 6.53 -17.25
N ILE A 73 13.19 7.58 -17.38
CA ILE A 73 12.11 7.92 -16.43
C ILE A 73 11.12 6.77 -16.22
N LEU A 74 10.95 5.90 -17.22
CA LEU A 74 10.05 4.75 -17.13
C LEU A 74 10.45 3.76 -16.02
N ASN A 75 11.75 3.62 -15.72
CA ASN A 75 12.18 2.66 -14.70
C ASN A 75 11.72 3.01 -13.28
N PRO A 76 11.92 4.23 -12.75
CA PRO A 76 11.41 4.60 -11.44
C PRO A 76 9.88 4.67 -11.42
N MET A 77 9.22 5.01 -12.55
CA MET A 77 7.76 4.89 -12.66
C MET A 77 7.31 3.44 -12.44
N LEU A 78 7.87 2.49 -13.18
CA LEU A 78 7.53 1.06 -13.05
C LEU A 78 7.91 0.49 -11.68
N ALA A 79 9.02 0.93 -11.10
CA ALA A 79 9.42 0.53 -9.75
C ALA A 79 8.41 1.01 -8.70
N GLY A 80 7.95 2.26 -8.82
CA GLY A 80 6.92 2.82 -7.95
C GLY A 80 5.59 2.11 -8.10
N MET A 81 5.11 1.94 -9.34
CA MET A 81 3.89 1.19 -9.66
C MET A 81 3.91 -0.22 -9.07
N LEU A 82 5.01 -0.96 -9.29
CA LEU A 82 5.15 -2.33 -8.81
C LEU A 82 5.13 -2.41 -7.29
N THR A 83 5.92 -1.57 -6.61
CA THR A 83 6.03 -1.57 -5.15
C THR A 83 4.67 -1.29 -4.51
N TRP A 84 3.99 -0.23 -4.97
CA TRP A 84 2.70 0.16 -4.43
C TRP A 84 1.62 -0.88 -4.75
N SER A 85 1.62 -1.43 -5.97
CA SER A 85 0.68 -2.49 -6.34
C SER A 85 0.86 -3.75 -5.48
N CYS A 86 2.10 -4.16 -5.22
CA CYS A 86 2.40 -5.27 -4.31
C CYS A 86 1.96 -4.99 -2.87
N ALA A 87 2.10 -3.76 -2.39
CA ALA A 87 1.58 -3.35 -1.10
C ALA A 87 0.06 -3.45 -1.02
N ILE A 88 -0.66 -2.90 -2.00
CA ILE A 88 -2.13 -3.03 -2.09
C ILE A 88 -2.54 -4.50 -2.13
N PHE A 89 -1.92 -5.29 -3.01
CA PHE A 89 -2.23 -6.71 -3.14
C PHE A 89 -2.04 -7.48 -1.82
N SER A 90 -0.88 -7.32 -1.17
CA SER A 90 -0.61 -8.02 0.09
C SER A 90 -1.49 -7.55 1.25
N TYR A 91 -1.81 -6.26 1.33
CA TYR A 91 -2.75 -5.71 2.30
C TYR A 91 -4.11 -6.38 2.18
N TYR A 92 -4.71 -6.40 0.98
CA TYR A 92 -6.02 -7.00 0.77
C TYR A 92 -6.00 -8.53 0.82
N ALA A 93 -4.90 -9.18 0.41
CA ALA A 93 -4.73 -10.62 0.59
C ALA A 93 -4.69 -10.99 2.09
N TYR A 94 -3.96 -10.24 2.90
CA TYR A 94 -3.93 -10.43 4.35
C TYR A 94 -5.31 -10.15 4.96
N TYR A 95 -5.98 -9.11 4.51
CA TYR A 95 -7.31 -8.76 4.99
C TYR A 95 -8.35 -9.84 4.65
N ALA A 96 -8.25 -10.45 3.46
CA ALA A 96 -9.06 -11.59 3.05
C ALA A 96 -8.81 -12.84 3.91
N VAL A 97 -7.55 -13.08 4.31
CA VAL A 97 -7.22 -14.15 5.26
C VAL A 97 -7.89 -13.89 6.60
N LEU A 98 -7.82 -12.66 7.13
CA LEU A 98 -8.48 -12.32 8.39
C LEU A 98 -10.01 -12.45 8.31
N LEU A 99 -10.62 -12.03 7.21
CA LEU A 99 -12.05 -12.23 6.95
C LEU A 99 -12.40 -13.73 6.99
N SER A 100 -11.64 -14.55 6.25
CA SER A 100 -11.84 -16.00 6.17
C SER A 100 -11.71 -16.70 7.52
N LEU A 101 -10.85 -16.16 8.40
CA LEU A 101 -10.62 -16.69 9.74
C LEU A 101 -11.61 -16.14 10.78
N GLY A 102 -12.57 -15.28 10.39
CA GLY A 102 -13.47 -14.60 11.31
C GLY A 102 -12.72 -13.74 12.35
N LYS A 103 -11.58 -13.16 11.96
CA LYS A 103 -10.72 -12.33 12.82
C LYS A 103 -10.98 -10.83 12.67
N LEU A 104 -11.99 -10.47 11.89
CA LEU A 104 -12.42 -9.09 11.75
C LEU A 104 -13.50 -8.76 12.80
N PRO A 105 -13.49 -7.55 13.38
CA PRO A 105 -14.47 -7.15 14.39
C PRO A 105 -15.91 -7.34 13.89
N HIS A 106 -16.75 -8.01 14.70
CA HIS A 106 -18.17 -8.26 14.40
C HIS A 106 -18.43 -9.22 13.22
N LEU A 107 -17.40 -9.87 12.68
CA LEU A 107 -17.49 -10.81 11.55
C LEU A 107 -17.00 -12.21 11.92
N GLU A 108 -17.07 -12.57 13.20
CA GLU A 108 -16.60 -13.85 13.73
C GLU A 108 -17.38 -15.04 13.12
N HIS A 109 -18.64 -14.81 12.77
CA HIS A 109 -19.53 -15.79 12.13
C HIS A 109 -19.09 -16.18 10.70
N LEU A 110 -18.23 -15.39 10.05
CA LEU A 110 -17.74 -15.67 8.68
C LEU A 110 -16.53 -16.61 8.64
N ASN A 111 -16.17 -17.24 9.77
CA ASN A 111 -15.06 -18.18 9.83
C ASN A 111 -15.34 -19.44 8.99
N ILE A 112 -14.52 -19.66 7.96
CA ILE A 112 -14.66 -20.80 7.02
C ILE A 112 -14.43 -22.17 7.68
N PHE A 113 -13.81 -22.21 8.85
CA PHE A 113 -13.60 -23.44 9.62
C PHE A 113 -14.71 -23.70 10.66
N GLY A 114 -15.65 -22.76 10.84
CA GLY A 114 -16.77 -22.88 11.77
C GLY A 114 -18.00 -23.59 11.19
N THR A 115 -19.06 -23.63 12.00
CA THR A 115 -20.42 -24.03 11.59
C THR A 115 -20.97 -23.04 10.57
N LYS A 116 -21.55 -23.55 9.49
CA LYS A 116 -22.10 -22.74 8.39
C LYS A 116 -23.60 -22.92 8.38
N ASP A 117 -24.33 -21.82 8.49
CA ASP A 117 -25.76 -21.81 8.23
C ASP A 117 -26.02 -21.76 6.71
N GLU A 118 -27.29 -21.75 6.33
CA GLU A 118 -27.71 -21.74 4.92
C GLU A 118 -27.31 -20.43 4.20
N ALA A 119 -27.15 -19.32 4.93
CA ALA A 119 -26.83 -18.00 4.39
C ALA A 119 -25.33 -17.71 4.30
N PHE A 120 -24.49 -18.50 4.99
CA PHE A 120 -23.06 -18.28 5.18
C PHE A 120 -22.32 -17.86 3.91
N TRP A 121 -22.46 -18.63 2.82
CA TRP A 121 -21.72 -18.36 1.59
C TRP A 121 -22.18 -17.10 0.87
N ALA A 122 -23.48 -16.80 0.94
CA ALA A 122 -24.03 -15.58 0.35
C ALA A 122 -23.50 -14.34 1.09
N GLU A 123 -23.47 -14.40 2.43
CA GLU A 123 -22.94 -13.32 3.25
C GLU A 123 -21.43 -13.17 3.10
N TYR A 124 -20.68 -14.28 3.16
CA TYR A 124 -19.24 -14.29 2.98
C TYR A 124 -18.84 -13.66 1.63
N TRP A 125 -19.46 -14.07 0.52
CA TRP A 125 -19.11 -13.54 -0.79
C TRP A 125 -19.56 -12.09 -0.98
N ARG A 126 -20.67 -11.69 -0.38
CA ARG A 126 -21.07 -10.29 -0.34
C ARG A 126 -19.99 -9.44 0.34
N MET A 127 -19.55 -9.86 1.53
CA MET A 127 -18.52 -9.14 2.29
C MET A 127 -17.16 -9.15 1.60
N PHE A 128 -16.75 -10.29 1.05
CA PHE A 128 -15.52 -10.40 0.27
C PHE A 128 -15.53 -9.47 -0.94
N ASN A 129 -16.62 -9.45 -1.71
CA ASN A 129 -16.71 -8.62 -2.91
C ASN A 129 -16.75 -7.13 -2.58
N THR A 130 -17.45 -6.72 -1.52
CA THR A 130 -17.53 -5.32 -1.13
C THR A 130 -16.23 -4.83 -0.51
N ILE A 131 -15.68 -5.56 0.45
CA ILE A 131 -14.56 -5.09 1.30
C ILE A 131 -13.21 -5.42 0.68
N ILE A 132 -13.07 -6.59 0.05
CA ILE A 132 -11.78 -7.02 -0.52
C ILE A 132 -11.72 -6.60 -1.98
N THR A 133 -12.61 -7.13 -2.83
CA THR A 133 -12.52 -6.92 -4.29
C THR A 133 -12.76 -5.47 -4.68
N GLY A 134 -13.87 -4.86 -4.20
CA GLY A 134 -14.23 -3.49 -4.56
C GLY A 134 -13.16 -2.50 -4.15
N GLN A 135 -12.75 -2.54 -2.89
CA GLN A 135 -11.69 -1.67 -2.38
C GLN A 135 -10.34 -1.94 -3.04
N PHE A 136 -9.94 -3.20 -3.25
CA PHE A 136 -8.72 -3.52 -3.99
C PHE A 136 -8.71 -2.87 -5.38
N LEU A 137 -9.82 -2.95 -6.12
CA LEU A 137 -9.95 -2.37 -7.45
C LEU A 137 -9.87 -0.84 -7.43
N GLU A 138 -10.46 -0.17 -6.44
CA GLU A 138 -10.33 1.29 -6.31
C GLU A 138 -8.87 1.70 -6.04
N TRP A 139 -8.23 1.03 -5.09
CA TRP A 139 -6.90 1.40 -4.65
C TRP A 139 -5.78 0.98 -5.60
N ILE A 140 -5.96 -0.08 -6.39
CA ILE A 140 -4.94 -0.47 -7.37
C ILE A 140 -4.75 0.60 -8.45
N PHE A 141 -5.81 1.29 -8.87
CA PHE A 141 -5.68 2.42 -9.80
C PHE A 141 -4.88 3.57 -9.18
N ILE A 142 -5.12 3.88 -7.91
CA ILE A 142 -4.36 4.89 -7.17
C ILE A 142 -2.89 4.47 -7.07
N ALA A 143 -2.61 3.20 -6.78
CA ALA A 143 -1.24 2.69 -6.69
C ALA A 143 -0.48 2.78 -8.01
N LEU A 144 -1.15 2.47 -9.13
CA LEU A 144 -0.57 2.59 -10.47
C LEU A 144 -0.26 4.06 -10.82
N ILE A 145 -1.23 4.95 -10.67
CA ILE A 145 -1.05 6.36 -11.03
C ILE A 145 -0.08 7.04 -10.07
N GLY A 146 -0.31 6.91 -8.76
CA GLY A 146 0.53 7.50 -7.72
C GLY A 146 1.96 7.00 -7.76
N GLY A 147 2.16 5.68 -7.95
CA GLY A 147 3.49 5.09 -8.08
C GLY A 147 4.24 5.61 -9.30
N ALA A 148 3.55 5.74 -10.44
CA ALA A 148 4.13 6.32 -11.65
C ALA A 148 4.51 7.80 -11.45
N VAL A 149 3.60 8.61 -10.89
CA VAL A 149 3.83 10.05 -10.66
C VAL A 149 5.01 10.28 -9.73
N ILE A 150 5.05 9.57 -8.58
CA ILE A 150 6.15 9.70 -7.62
C ILE A 150 7.48 9.24 -8.22
N GLY A 151 7.46 8.16 -9.01
CA GLY A 151 8.63 7.71 -9.76
C GLY A 151 9.15 8.74 -10.77
N ALA A 152 8.25 9.39 -11.50
CA ALA A 152 8.59 10.44 -12.45
C ALA A 152 9.18 11.68 -11.74
N LEU A 153 8.58 12.10 -10.62
CA LEU A 153 9.06 13.22 -9.81
C LEU A 153 10.46 12.94 -9.24
N ALA A 154 10.69 11.75 -8.69
CA ALA A 154 12.01 11.33 -8.20
C ALA A 154 13.07 11.41 -9.30
N PHE A 155 12.74 10.94 -10.51
CA PHE A 155 13.64 11.02 -11.67
C PHE A 155 14.01 12.46 -12.02
N TRP A 156 13.02 13.36 -12.09
CA TRP A 156 13.25 14.78 -12.39
C TRP A 156 14.10 15.48 -11.33
N VAL A 157 13.86 15.22 -10.05
CA VAL A 157 14.64 15.81 -8.95
C VAL A 157 16.11 15.39 -9.04
N GLU A 158 16.39 14.11 -9.26
CA GLU A 158 17.76 13.61 -9.35
C GLU A 158 18.49 14.12 -10.59
N HIS A 159 17.83 14.17 -11.75
CA HIS A 159 18.46 14.65 -13.00
C HIS A 159 18.59 16.18 -13.08
N LYS A 160 17.77 16.94 -12.34
CA LYS A 160 17.96 18.39 -12.20
C LYS A 160 19.19 18.69 -11.33
N LYS A 161 19.41 17.92 -10.25
CA LYS A 161 20.58 18.05 -9.38
C LYS A 161 21.88 17.78 -10.14
N SER A 162 21.94 16.71 -10.93
CA SER A 162 23.15 16.37 -11.70
C SER A 162 23.53 17.44 -12.73
N ARG A 163 22.54 18.03 -13.43
CA ARG A 163 22.76 19.13 -14.37
C ARG A 163 23.21 20.45 -13.73
N SER A 164 22.83 20.67 -12.46
CA SER A 164 23.28 21.86 -11.72
C SER A 164 24.72 21.73 -11.23
N GLN A 165 25.16 20.52 -10.87
CA GLN A 165 26.52 20.25 -10.40
C GLN A 165 27.56 20.25 -11.54
N SER A 166 27.16 19.99 -12.79
CA SER A 166 28.09 20.06 -13.93
C SER A 166 28.35 21.49 -14.46
N LYS A 167 27.73 22.50 -13.84
CA LYS A 167 27.79 23.91 -14.27
C LYS A 167 28.51 24.82 -13.26
N GLY A 168 29.03 24.28 -12.16
CA GLY A 168 29.90 24.97 -11.20
C GLY A 168 31.29 24.37 -11.26
#